data_AF-A0A2E0GSD0-F1
#
_entry.id   AF-A0A2E0GSD0-F1
#
_cell.length_a   1.000
_cell.length_b   1.000
_cell.length_c   1.000
_cell.angle_alpha   90.00
_cell.angle_beta   90.00
_cell.angle_gamma   90.00
#
_symmetry.space_group_name_H-M   'P 1'
#
loop_
_entity.id
_entity.type
_entity.pdbx_description
1 polymer ?
#
loop_
_entity_poly.entity_id
_entity_poly.type
_entity_poly.pdbx_seq_one_letter_code
_entity_poly.pdbx_strand_id
1 'polypeptide(L)' 'MLEMSIDACQKSEKYIGICGQGPSDYPDLATWLVEKNIESMSLNPDTVIETWMAIAGKKL' A
#
# COMPACT_ATOMS: atom_id res chain seq x y z
N MET A 1 6.96 -9.21 -9.32
CA MET A 1 7.81 -8.01 -9.44
C MET A 1 7.72 -7.12 -8.20
N LEU A 2 6.53 -6.71 -7.75
CA LEU A 2 6.38 -5.88 -6.54
C LEU A 2 7.04 -6.48 -5.30
N GLU A 3 6.78 -7.75 -5.00
CA GLU A 3 7.38 -8.44 -3.85
C GLU A 3 8.91 -8.46 -3.89
N MET A 4 9.50 -8.75 -5.05
CA MET A 4 10.96 -8.74 -5.22
C MET A 4 11.56 -7.36 -4.93
N SER A 5 10.88 -6.28 -5.35
CA SER A 5 11.33 -4.91 -5.10
C SER A 5 11.21 -4.53 -3.63
N ILE A 6 10.10 -4.89 -2.97
CA ILE A 6 9.90 -4.67 -1.53
C ILE A 6 10.97 -5.40 -0.72
N ASP A 7 11.17 -6.69 -0.99
CA ASP A 7 12.17 -7.52 -0.30
C ASP A 7 13.59 -6.96 -0.48
N ALA A 8 13.94 -6.49 -1.68
CA ALA A 8 15.26 -5.93 -1.96
C ALA A 8 15.51 -4.63 -1.18
N CYS A 9 14.52 -3.73 -1.13
CA CYS A 9 14.61 -2.48 -0.38
C CYS A 9 14.69 -2.74 1.13
N GLN A 10 13.84 -3.63 1.66
CA GLN A 10 13.84 -4.00 3.08
C GLN A 10 15.17 -4.64 3.51
N LYS A 11 15.71 -5.58 2.73
CA LYS A 11 17.03 -6.18 2.97
C LYS A 11 18.17 -5.16 2.96
N SER A 12 17.97 -4.04 2.27
CA SER A 12 18.96 -2.97 2.15
C SER A 12 18.70 -1.81 3.12
N GLU A 13 17.70 -1.93 4.00
CA GLU A 13 17.24 -0.87 4.91
C GLU A 13 16.97 0.44 4.14
N LYS A 14 16.34 0.33 2.97
CA LYS A 14 15.95 1.46 2.11
C LYS A 14 14.45 1.62 2.07
N TYR A 15 14.05 2.89 2.02
CA TYR A 15 12.67 3.31 1.83
C TYR A 15 12.04 2.67 0.59
N ILE A 16 10.82 2.18 0.74
CA ILE A 16 9.99 1.72 -0.37
C ILE A 16 8.55 2.20 -0.24
N GLY A 17 8.05 2.83 -1.30
CA GLY A 17 6.66 3.23 -1.47
C GLY A 17 6.16 2.90 -2.86
N ILE A 18 4.84 2.93 -3.04
CA ILE A 18 4.19 2.68 -4.33
C ILE A 18 3.32 3.86 -4.74
N CYS A 19 3.27 4.13 -6.04
CA CYS A 19 2.35 5.07 -6.67
C CYS A 19 1.52 4.39 -7.77
N GLY A 20 0.37 5.00 -8.10
CA GLY A 20 -0.55 4.51 -9.12
C GLY A 20 -1.94 4.23 -8.55
N GLN A 21 -2.92 4.01 -9.44
CA GLN A 21 -4.33 3.80 -9.07
C GLN A 21 -4.61 2.46 -8.40
N GLY A 22 -3.70 1.47 -8.55
CA GLY A 22 -3.94 0.10 -8.11
C GLY A 22 -4.43 -0.02 -6.66
N PRO A 23 -3.74 0.57 -5.66
CA PRO A 23 -4.20 0.50 -4.27
C PRO A 23 -5.51 1.26 -4.00
N SER A 24 -5.85 2.27 -4.80
CA SER A 24 -7.13 3.00 -4.71
C SER A 24 -8.30 2.17 -5.27
N ASP A 25 -8.09 1.51 -6.41
CA ASP A 25 -9.13 0.76 -7.13
C ASP A 25 -9.34 -0.65 -6.56
N TYR A 26 -8.30 -1.23 -5.95
CA TYR A 26 -8.30 -2.60 -5.45
C TYR A 26 -7.91 -2.66 -3.96
N PRO A 27 -8.88 -2.62 -3.03
CA PRO A 27 -8.62 -2.66 -1.58
C PRO A 27 -7.83 -3.88 -1.11
N ASP A 28 -7.98 -5.03 -1.77
CA ASP A 28 -7.21 -6.24 -1.48
C ASP A 28 -5.72 -6.05 -1.80
N LEU A 29 -5.39 -5.27 -2.83
CA LEU A 29 -4.01 -4.91 -3.15
C LEU A 29 -3.43 -3.98 -2.08
N ALA A 30 -4.19 -2.99 -1.62
CA ALA A 30 -3.77 -2.11 -0.54
C ALA A 30 -3.52 -2.89 0.77
N THR A 31 -4.39 -3.84 1.09
CA THR A 31 -4.23 -4.76 2.22
C THR A 31 -2.97 -5.60 2.10
N TRP A 32 -2.75 -6.23 0.93
CA TRP A 32 -1.55 -7.03 0.68
C TRP A 32 -0.26 -6.20 0.77
N LEU A 33 -0.26 -4.96 0.29
CA LEU A 33 0.89 -4.06 0.38
C LEU A 33 1.23 -3.71 1.85
N VAL A 34 0.22 -3.54 2.69
CA VAL A 34 0.39 -3.34 4.14
C VAL A 34 0.94 -4.60 4.81
N GLU A 35 0.44 -5.78 4.46
CA GLU A 35 0.97 -7.07 4.95
C GLU A 35 2.44 -7.28 4.55
N LYS A 36 2.85 -6.76 3.39
CA LYS A 36 4.24 -6.77 2.93
C LYS A 36 5.12 -5.69 3.59
N ASN A 37 4.59 -4.92 4.54
CA ASN A 37 5.27 -3.83 5.23
C ASN A 37 5.85 -2.78 4.25
N ILE A 38 5.05 -2.34 3.27
CA ILE A 38 5.40 -1.14 2.50
C ILE A 38 5.33 0.10 3.39
N GLU A 39 6.26 1.05 3.23
CA GLU A 39 6.31 2.22 4.11
C GLU A 39 5.30 3.29 3.71
N SER A 40 4.94 3.37 2.42
CA SER A 40 3.96 4.34 1.95
C SER A 40 3.20 3.90 0.70
N MET A 41 2.01 4.49 0.54
CA MET A 41 1.18 4.39 -0.66
C MET A 41 0.73 5.79 -1.07
N SER A 42 0.90 6.14 -2.34
CA SER A 42 0.36 7.37 -2.92
C SER A 42 -1.00 7.09 -3.54
N LEU A 43 -2.06 7.55 -2.87
CA LEU A 43 -3.45 7.37 -3.27
C LEU A 43 -4.02 8.66 -3.87
N ASN A 44 -5.15 8.55 -4.56
CA ASN A 44 -5.86 9.75 -4.97
C ASN A 44 -6.51 10.43 -3.74
N PRO A 45 -6.64 11.77 -3.74
CA PRO A 45 -7.26 12.49 -2.63
C PRO A 45 -8.70 12.07 -2.31
N ASP A 46 -9.46 11.64 -3.31
CA ASP A 46 -10.87 11.20 -3.16
C ASP A 46 -11.00 9.80 -2.54
N THR A 47 -10.01 8.93 -2.72
CA THR A 47 -10.02 7.53 -2.24
C THR A 47 -9.20 7.31 -0.97
N VAL A 48 -8.36 8.28 -0.57
CA VAL A 48 -7.42 8.13 0.55
C VAL A 48 -8.13 7.77 1.87
N ILE A 49 -9.28 8.38 2.16
CA ILE A 49 -10.02 8.14 3.41
C ILE A 49 -10.65 6.75 3.40
N GLU A 50 -11.31 6.37 2.32
CA GLU A 50 -11.96 5.06 2.18
C GLU A 50 -10.92 3.93 2.28
N THR A 51 -9.82 4.07 1.55
CA THR A 51 -8.72 3.09 1.56
C THR A 51 -8.11 2.97 2.97
N TRP A 52 -7.88 4.10 3.65
CA TRP A 52 -7.37 4.09 5.02
C TRP A 52 -8.32 3.37 5.97
N MET A 53 -9.62 3.65 5.90
CA MET A 53 -10.62 3.03 6.76
C MET A 53 -10.72 1.52 6.52
N ALA A 54 -10.67 1.10 5.25
CA ALA A 54 -10.63 -0.31 4.86
C ALA A 54 -9.42 -1.03 5.47
N ILE A 55 -8.21 -0.47 5.33
CA ILE A 55 -6.97 -1.02 5.90
C ILE A 55 -7.05 -1.07 7.44
N ALA A 56 -7.63 -0.04 8.07
CA ALA A 56 -7.78 0.03 9.52
C ALA A 56 -8.80 -0.97 10.08
N GLY A 57 -9.45 -1.79 9.24
CA GLY A 57 -10.47 -2.74 9.66
C GLY A 57 -11.74 -2.07 10.20
N LYS A 58 -11.96 -0.79 9.85
CA LYS A 58 -13.14 -0.03 10.27
C LYS A 58 -14.12 0.02 9.10
N LYS A 59 -15.28 -0.61 9.26
CA LYS A 59 -16.43 -0.33 8.38
C LYS A 59 -16.87 1.12 8.59
N LEU A 60 -16.93 1.88 7.49
CA LEU A 60 -17.70 3.13 7.43
C LEU A 60 -19.20 2.83 7.54
#